data_AF-A0A936CSX5-F1
#
_entry.id   AF-A0A936CSX5-F1
#
_cell.length_a   1.000
_cell.length_b   1.000
_cell.length_c   1.000
_cell.angle_alpha   90.00
_cell.angle_beta   90.00
_cell.angle_gamma   90.00
#
_symmetry.space_group_name_H-M   'P 1'
#
loop_
_entity.id
_entity.type
_entity.pdbx_description
1 polymer ?
#
loop_
_entity_poly.entity_id
_entity_poly.type
_entity_poly.pdbx_seq_one_letter_code
_entity_poly.pdbx_strand_id
1 'polypeptide(L)'
;MLVAIDGTQSRRALRSNVRDFHSQYVGAKLYYQGPDRWVTGRDLWDSVQSALKFILWNRKSLGDQEAIDLVGHSRGGMGVIVVAQKLAELDGGPIPVRFMGLYDAVDRTPTVLFGVIPANVKHVRHALRDPRAGSRPAFGNTGTRGAPGIDYVPRTYFGTHAAIGGDPWQGDHPRGLSEASDRVVAKNVQRWMIDEAKICHVPVR
;
A
#
# COMPACT_ATOMS: atom_id res chain seq x y z
N MET A 1 2.57 -11.33 -10.25
CA MET A 1 3.71 -10.85 -9.44
C MET A 1 3.27 -9.75 -8.48
N LEU A 2 3.86 -9.70 -7.29
CA LEU A 2 3.55 -8.72 -6.25
C LEU A 2 4.75 -7.80 -5.94
N VAL A 3 4.48 -6.50 -5.81
CA VAL A 3 5.37 -5.56 -5.09
C VAL A 3 4.68 -5.09 -3.83
N ALA A 4 5.34 -5.24 -2.69
CA ALA A 4 4.87 -4.83 -1.38
C ALA A 4 5.83 -3.81 -0.76
N ILE A 5 5.37 -2.58 -0.46
CA ILE A 5 6.19 -1.51 0.14
C ILE A 5 5.57 -1.09 1.47
N ASP A 6 6.24 -1.42 2.58
CA ASP A 6 5.79 -1.03 3.92
C ASP A 6 6.40 0.31 4.31
N GLY A 7 5.60 1.37 4.48
CA GLY A 7 6.12 2.69 4.84
C GLY A 7 6.62 2.83 6.28
N THR A 8 6.51 1.78 7.10
CA THR A 8 6.90 1.77 8.51
C THR A 8 7.92 0.68 8.83
N GLN A 9 8.78 0.95 9.81
CA GLN A 9 9.55 -0.09 10.46
C GLN A 9 8.71 -0.68 11.60
N SER A 10 7.90 -1.71 11.34
CA SER A 10 7.32 -2.45 12.48
C SER A 10 8.46 -3.02 13.33
N ARG A 11 8.54 -2.56 14.58
CA ARG A 11 9.59 -2.96 15.56
C ARG A 11 9.11 -4.03 16.54
N ARG A 12 7.87 -4.48 16.45
CA ARG A 12 7.28 -5.49 17.35
C ARG A 12 7.24 -6.87 16.68
N ALA A 13 7.00 -7.89 17.50
CA ALA A 13 6.78 -9.28 17.05
C ALA A 13 5.59 -9.44 16.08
N LEU A 14 4.72 -8.42 15.98
CA LEU A 14 3.64 -8.37 15.00
C LEU A 14 4.18 -7.94 13.64
N ARG A 15 3.95 -8.79 12.64
CA ARG A 15 4.21 -8.48 11.25
C ARG A 15 3.24 -7.39 10.79
N SER A 16 3.72 -6.44 10.00
CA SER A 16 2.83 -5.47 9.36
C SER A 16 1.87 -6.15 8.39
N ASN A 17 0.73 -5.51 8.14
CA ASN A 17 -0.30 -5.99 7.22
C ASN A 17 0.26 -6.14 5.78
N VAL A 18 1.20 -5.27 5.39
CA VAL A 18 1.92 -5.39 4.10
C VAL A 18 2.77 -6.66 4.06
N ARG A 19 3.54 -6.93 5.12
CA ARG A 19 4.39 -8.12 5.23
C ARG A 19 3.56 -9.40 5.30
N ASP A 20 2.43 -9.37 5.99
CA ASP A 20 1.49 -10.49 6.06
C ASP A 20 0.83 -10.77 4.73
N PHE A 21 0.39 -9.74 4.00
CA PHE A 21 -0.12 -9.88 2.63
C PHE A 21 0.95 -10.50 1.71
N HIS A 22 2.17 -9.96 1.75
CA HIS A 22 3.31 -10.50 1.00
C HIS A 22 3.58 -11.96 1.34
N SER A 23 3.49 -12.36 2.61
CA SER A 23 3.69 -13.75 3.02
C SER A 23 2.63 -14.70 2.44
N GLN A 24 1.38 -14.24 2.32
CA GLN A 24 0.25 -15.01 1.80
C GLN A 24 0.23 -15.09 0.27
N TYR A 25 0.90 -14.17 -0.43
CA TYR A 25 0.96 -14.15 -1.89
C TYR A 25 1.73 -15.34 -2.46
N VAL A 26 1.18 -15.94 -3.53
CA VAL A 26 1.75 -17.04 -4.30
C VAL A 26 2.22 -16.53 -5.66
N GLY A 27 3.50 -16.75 -5.97
CA GLY A 27 4.13 -16.30 -7.22
C GLY A 27 5.34 -15.41 -6.97
N ALA A 28 5.84 -14.78 -8.03
CA ALA A 28 6.95 -13.84 -7.95
C ALA A 28 6.54 -12.65 -7.08
N LYS A 29 7.35 -12.34 -6.06
CA LYS A 29 7.05 -11.27 -5.10
C LYS A 29 8.30 -10.58 -4.59
N LEU A 30 8.14 -9.30 -4.29
CA LEU A 30 9.18 -8.44 -3.76
C LEU A 30 8.62 -7.62 -2.60
N TYR A 31 9.37 -7.58 -1.51
CA TYR A 31 9.03 -6.80 -0.33
C TYR A 31 10.11 -5.77 -0.04
N TYR A 32 9.70 -4.52 0.16
CA TYR A 32 10.52 -3.44 0.67
C TYR A 32 10.02 -3.01 2.03
N GLN A 33 10.93 -3.06 2.99
CA GLN A 33 10.77 -2.34 4.24
C GLN A 33 11.16 -0.88 3.97
N GLY A 34 10.22 0.03 4.25
CA GLY A 34 10.43 1.45 4.09
C GLY A 34 11.46 2.00 5.08
N PRO A 35 11.99 3.19 4.81
CA PRO A 35 13.19 3.69 5.46
C PRO A 35 13.06 3.99 6.94
N ASP A 36 14.21 3.87 7.59
CA ASP A 36 14.37 4.08 9.00
C ASP A 36 14.31 5.54 9.44
N ARG A 37 14.53 6.47 8.50
CA ARG A 37 14.70 7.89 8.78
C ARG A 37 13.63 8.72 8.06
N TRP A 38 13.06 9.67 8.81
CA TRP A 38 11.84 10.39 8.47
C TRP A 38 12.01 11.53 7.44
N VAL A 39 13.17 11.76 6.83
CA VAL A 39 13.55 13.15 6.53
C VAL A 39 13.82 13.53 5.05
N THR A 40 14.14 12.62 4.13
CA THR A 40 14.62 13.08 2.78
C THR A 40 13.80 12.63 1.56
N GLY A 41 12.89 11.66 1.70
CA GLY A 41 12.13 11.11 0.56
C GLY A 41 12.94 10.29 -0.44
N ARG A 42 14.28 10.26 -0.33
CA ARG A 42 15.20 9.53 -1.22
C ARG A 42 15.00 8.01 -1.15
N ASP A 43 14.77 7.48 0.05
CA ASP A 43 14.64 6.02 0.22
C ASP A 43 13.32 5.45 -0.35
N LEU A 44 12.27 6.29 -0.43
CA LEU A 44 11.04 5.92 -1.14
C LEU A 44 11.34 5.77 -2.63
N TRP A 45 12.14 6.67 -3.20
CA TRP A 45 12.56 6.57 -4.60
C TRP A 45 13.38 5.31 -4.86
N ASP A 46 14.28 4.90 -3.97
CA ASP A 46 15.04 3.66 -4.14
C ASP A 46 14.13 2.43 -4.16
N SER A 47 13.09 2.41 -3.30
CA SER A 47 12.07 1.36 -3.28
C SER A 47 11.25 1.35 -4.58
N VAL A 48 10.83 2.53 -5.07
CA VAL A 48 10.10 2.67 -6.34
C VAL A 48 10.94 2.21 -7.53
N GLN A 49 12.20 2.64 -7.62
CA GLN A 49 13.11 2.24 -8.70
C GLN A 49 13.37 0.74 -8.70
N SER A 50 13.54 0.16 -7.51
CA SER A 50 13.79 -1.28 -7.41
C SER A 50 12.54 -2.10 -7.73
N ALA A 51 11.35 -1.62 -7.35
CA ALA A 51 10.07 -2.19 -7.78
C ALA A 51 9.90 -2.17 -9.31
N LEU A 52 10.20 -1.04 -9.98
CA LEU A 52 10.14 -0.95 -11.44
C LEU A 52 11.10 -1.93 -12.10
N LYS A 53 12.35 -2.00 -11.63
CA LYS A 53 13.34 -2.97 -12.14
C LYS A 53 12.84 -4.40 -11.99
N PHE A 54 12.28 -4.76 -10.84
CA PHE A 54 11.73 -6.09 -10.61
C PHE A 54 10.59 -6.42 -11.56
N ILE A 55 9.63 -5.51 -11.74
CA ILE A 55 8.49 -5.70 -12.65
C ILE A 55 8.97 -5.87 -14.08
N LEU A 56 9.81 -4.96 -14.57
CA LEU A 56 10.31 -4.99 -15.95
C LEU A 56 11.17 -6.22 -16.22
N TRP A 57 11.99 -6.64 -15.25
CA TRP A 57 12.78 -7.87 -15.36
C TRP A 57 11.88 -9.11 -15.45
N ASN A 58 10.91 -9.25 -14.54
CA ASN A 58 10.01 -10.40 -14.54
C ASN A 58 9.12 -10.45 -15.77
N ARG A 59 8.69 -9.30 -16.32
CA ARG A 59 7.94 -9.29 -17.59
C ARG A 59 8.78 -9.78 -18.76
N LYS A 60 10.07 -9.42 -18.80
CA LYS A 60 10.99 -9.94 -19.83
C LYS A 60 11.18 -11.46 -19.73
N SER A 61 11.20 -12.03 -18.52
CA SER A 61 11.45 -13.47 -18.32
C SER A 61 10.20 -14.35 -18.29
N LEU A 62 9.07 -13.82 -17.83
CA LEU A 62 7.81 -14.56 -17.66
C LEU A 62 6.76 -14.22 -18.73
N GLY A 63 7.03 -13.18 -19.54
CA GLY A 63 6.11 -12.67 -20.55
C GLY A 63 5.17 -11.58 -20.04
N ASP A 64 4.52 -10.90 -21.00
CA ASP A 64 3.69 -9.71 -20.73
C ASP A 64 2.34 -10.00 -20.06
N GLN A 65 1.97 -11.27 -19.94
CA GLN A 65 0.69 -11.73 -19.40
C GLN A 65 0.68 -11.86 -17.87
N GLU A 66 1.83 -11.80 -17.22
CA GLU A 66 1.90 -11.91 -15.76
C GLU A 66 1.25 -10.68 -15.11
N ALA A 67 0.17 -10.92 -14.35
CA ALA A 67 -0.58 -9.86 -13.67
C ALA A 67 0.28 -9.17 -12.59
N ILE A 68 0.21 -7.85 -12.50
CA ILE A 68 0.94 -7.06 -11.49
C ILE A 68 -0.02 -6.67 -10.37
N ASP A 69 0.39 -6.94 -9.14
CA ASP A 69 -0.29 -6.50 -7.93
C ASP A 69 0.66 -5.64 -7.09
N LEU A 70 0.12 -4.58 -6.51
CA LEU A 70 0.87 -3.63 -5.69
C LEU A 70 0.21 -3.48 -4.33
N VAL A 71 1.00 -3.48 -3.25
CA VAL A 71 0.47 -3.27 -1.90
C VAL A 71 1.37 -2.34 -1.11
N GLY A 72 0.81 -1.38 -0.37
CA GLY A 72 1.62 -0.52 0.48
C GLY A 72 0.90 0.12 1.65
N HIS A 73 1.66 0.41 2.70
CA HIS A 73 1.19 1.11 3.90
C HIS A 73 1.84 2.48 4.03
N SER A 74 1.11 3.48 4.51
CA SER A 74 1.66 4.80 4.82
C SER A 74 2.34 5.43 3.59
N ARG A 75 3.59 5.88 3.71
CA ARG A 75 4.42 6.33 2.58
C ARG A 75 4.70 5.24 1.54
N GLY A 76 4.69 3.98 1.93
CA GLY A 76 4.78 2.85 1.01
C GLY A 76 3.55 2.74 0.10
N GLY A 77 2.37 3.14 0.61
CA GLY A 77 1.15 3.34 -0.19
C GLY A 77 1.35 4.39 -1.29
N MET A 78 1.97 5.52 -0.96
CA MET A 78 2.38 6.51 -1.97
C MET A 78 3.40 5.92 -2.96
N GLY A 79 4.37 5.14 -2.47
CA GLY A 79 5.36 4.48 -3.33
C GLY A 79 4.73 3.60 -4.40
N VAL A 80 3.75 2.76 -4.04
CA VAL A 80 3.08 1.91 -5.02
C VAL A 80 2.19 2.68 -5.99
N ILE A 81 1.62 3.82 -5.59
CA ILE A 81 0.93 4.73 -6.51
C ILE A 81 1.92 5.29 -7.55
N VAL A 82 3.09 5.75 -7.10
CA VAL A 82 4.14 6.25 -8.00
C VAL A 82 4.67 5.16 -8.94
N VAL A 83 4.80 3.92 -8.47
CA VAL A 83 5.14 2.78 -9.33
C VAL A 83 4.09 2.62 -10.43
N ALA A 84 2.79 2.63 -10.09
CA ALA A 84 1.73 2.51 -11.08
C ALA A 84 1.72 3.65 -12.09
N GLN A 85 1.97 4.89 -11.65
CA GLN A 85 2.05 6.07 -12.53
C GLN A 85 3.21 5.92 -13.52
N LYS A 86 4.39 5.51 -13.06
CA LYS A 86 5.55 5.27 -13.93
C LYS A 86 5.33 4.14 -14.92
N LEU A 87 4.58 3.10 -14.54
CA LEU A 87 4.18 2.02 -15.45
C LEU A 87 3.19 2.49 -16.53
N ALA A 88 2.38 3.52 -16.25
CA ALA A 88 1.45 4.10 -17.21
C ALA A 88 2.15 4.99 -18.24
N GLU A 89 3.30 5.57 -17.90
CA GLU A 89 4.06 6.54 -18.69
C GLU A 89 5.15 5.92 -19.58
N LEU A 90 5.27 4.59 -19.63
CA LEU A 90 6.31 3.93 -20.44
C LEU A 90 6.05 4.11 -21.94
N ASP A 91 7.12 4.35 -22.71
CA ASP A 91 7.07 4.60 -24.17
C ASP A 91 6.48 3.42 -24.99
N GLY A 92 6.53 2.21 -24.44
CA GLY A 92 5.92 1.00 -25.04
C GLY A 92 4.42 0.86 -24.78
N GLY A 93 3.81 1.85 -24.13
CA GLY A 93 2.42 1.84 -23.69
C GLY A 93 2.25 1.51 -22.20
N PRO A 94 1.07 1.82 -21.63
CA PRO A 94 0.80 1.62 -20.22
C PRO A 94 0.79 0.13 -19.85
N ILE A 95 1.55 -0.24 -18.82
CA ILE A 95 1.53 -1.60 -18.30
C ILE A 95 0.36 -1.74 -17.29
N PRO A 96 -0.57 -2.69 -17.49
CA PRO A 96 -1.70 -2.88 -16.58
C PRO A 96 -1.30 -3.40 -15.21
N VAL A 97 -1.92 -2.84 -14.17
CA VAL A 97 -1.88 -3.30 -12.78
C VAL A 97 -3.26 -3.87 -12.44
N ARG A 98 -3.31 -5.13 -12.05
CA ARG A 98 -4.56 -5.81 -11.68
C ARG A 98 -5.12 -5.25 -10.38
N PHE A 99 -4.27 -5.16 -9.35
CA PHE A 99 -4.70 -4.85 -7.99
C PHE A 99 -3.76 -3.89 -7.29
N MET A 100 -4.33 -2.94 -6.55
CA MET A 100 -3.63 -2.05 -5.62
C MET A 100 -4.28 -2.08 -4.24
N GLY A 101 -3.57 -2.64 -3.25
CA GLY A 101 -3.98 -2.66 -1.85
C GLY A 101 -3.29 -1.55 -1.06
N LEU A 102 -4.05 -0.62 -0.51
CA LEU A 102 -3.54 0.52 0.25
C LEU A 102 -3.97 0.41 1.71
N TYR A 103 -2.99 0.44 2.62
CA TYR A 103 -3.22 0.58 4.04
C TYR A 103 -2.87 2.00 4.47
N ASP A 104 -3.88 2.82 4.71
CA ASP A 104 -3.77 4.20 5.17
C ASP A 104 -2.65 4.98 4.46
N ALA A 105 -2.72 5.01 3.12
CA ALA A 105 -1.70 5.65 2.31
C ALA A 105 -1.65 7.14 2.64
N VAL A 106 -0.46 7.68 2.90
CA VAL A 106 -0.26 9.10 3.25
C VAL A 106 0.83 9.70 2.39
N ASP A 107 0.64 10.98 2.04
CA ASP A 107 1.69 11.80 1.46
C ASP A 107 2.31 12.68 2.55
N ARG A 108 3.64 12.67 2.62
CA ARG A 108 4.42 13.53 3.52
C ARG A 108 5.49 14.30 2.77
N THR A 109 5.36 14.43 1.46
CA THR A 109 6.30 15.13 0.58
C THR A 109 5.57 16.18 -0.25
N PRO A 110 6.01 17.45 -0.25
CA PRO A 110 5.35 18.51 -1.01
C PRO A 110 5.61 18.45 -2.53
N THR A 111 6.25 17.39 -3.05
CA THR A 111 6.92 17.40 -4.37
C THR A 111 6.45 16.32 -5.37
N VAL A 112 5.45 15.50 -5.05
CA VAL A 112 4.95 14.48 -5.99
C VAL A 112 3.49 14.74 -6.29
N LEU A 113 3.14 14.79 -7.58
CA LEU A 113 1.82 15.15 -8.09
C LEU A 113 0.72 14.25 -7.51
N PHE A 114 0.11 14.77 -6.44
CA PHE A 114 -1.24 14.60 -5.92
C PHE A 114 -1.94 13.29 -6.28
N GLY A 115 -1.69 12.23 -5.50
CA GLY A 115 -2.69 11.24 -5.03
C GLY A 115 -3.73 10.66 -5.99
N VAL A 116 -3.55 10.76 -7.32
CA VAL A 116 -4.42 10.19 -8.33
C VAL A 116 -3.86 8.84 -8.73
N ILE A 117 -4.69 7.82 -8.57
CA ILE A 117 -4.39 6.47 -9.04
C ILE A 117 -4.60 6.43 -10.56
N PRO A 118 -3.59 6.03 -11.34
CA PRO A 118 -3.64 6.06 -12.80
C PRO A 118 -4.57 4.99 -13.38
N ALA A 119 -5.08 5.24 -14.59
CA ALA A 119 -6.10 4.40 -15.25
C ALA A 119 -5.62 2.98 -15.61
N ASN A 120 -4.31 2.72 -15.56
CA ASN A 120 -3.76 1.38 -15.75
C ASN A 120 -3.97 0.48 -14.51
N VAL A 121 -4.50 0.99 -13.40
CA VAL A 121 -4.85 0.20 -12.22
C VAL A 121 -6.32 -0.21 -12.28
N LYS A 122 -6.60 -1.51 -12.35
CA LYS A 122 -7.96 -2.02 -12.50
C LYS A 122 -8.76 -1.98 -11.19
N HIS A 123 -8.21 -2.59 -10.14
CA HIS A 123 -8.87 -2.70 -8.83
C HIS A 123 -8.04 -2.03 -7.74
N VAL A 124 -8.69 -1.20 -6.92
CA VAL A 124 -8.08 -0.56 -5.77
C VAL A 124 -8.90 -0.85 -4.53
N ARG A 125 -8.21 -1.24 -3.46
CA ARG A 125 -8.78 -1.44 -2.13
C ARG A 125 -8.01 -0.60 -1.14
N HIS A 126 -8.68 0.36 -0.51
CA HIS A 126 -8.03 1.31 0.39
C HIS A 126 -8.63 1.28 1.79
N ALA A 127 -7.88 0.71 2.74
CA ALA A 127 -8.21 0.83 4.15
C ALA A 127 -7.80 2.23 4.64
N LEU A 128 -8.78 3.06 5.01
CA LEU A 128 -8.57 4.43 5.45
C LEU A 128 -8.73 4.53 6.96
N ARG A 129 -7.90 5.37 7.60
CA ARG A 129 -8.11 5.75 8.99
C ARG A 129 -9.29 6.72 9.13
N ASP A 130 -10.14 6.49 10.13
CA ASP A 130 -11.18 7.45 10.50
C ASP A 130 -10.55 8.70 11.12
N PRO A 131 -10.77 9.92 10.59
CA PRO A 131 -10.23 11.15 11.19
C PRO A 131 -10.66 11.35 12.65
N ARG A 132 -11.82 10.83 13.06
CA ARG A 132 -12.33 10.91 14.44
C ARG A 132 -11.48 10.10 15.43
N ALA A 133 -10.65 9.18 14.94
CA ALA A 133 -9.69 8.45 15.77
C ALA A 133 -8.61 9.40 16.35
N GLY A 134 -8.47 10.63 15.82
CA GLY A 134 -7.53 11.63 16.33
C GLY A 134 -6.06 11.26 16.13
N SER A 135 -5.78 10.15 15.45
CA SER A 135 -4.42 9.71 15.17
C SER A 135 -3.83 10.56 14.05
N ARG A 136 -2.60 11.05 14.26
CA ARG A 136 -1.79 11.85 13.33
C ARG A 136 -2.62 12.85 12.50
N PRO A 137 -3.25 13.87 13.11
CA PRO A 137 -4.22 14.74 12.44
C PRO A 137 -3.64 15.49 11.23
N ALA A 138 -2.31 15.69 11.18
CA ALA A 138 -1.62 16.30 10.04
C ALA A 138 -1.33 15.33 8.87
N PHE A 139 -1.67 14.04 8.99
CA PHE A 139 -1.41 13.04 7.95
C PHE A 139 -2.69 12.89 7.12
N GLY A 140 -2.77 13.64 6.02
CA GLY A 140 -3.81 13.46 5.02
C GLY A 140 -3.63 12.17 4.20
N ASN A 141 -4.74 11.52 3.86
CA ASN A 141 -4.70 10.34 2.98
C ASN A 141 -4.41 10.74 1.53
N THR A 142 -3.61 9.92 0.84
CA THR A 142 -3.33 10.03 -0.61
C THR A 142 -3.92 8.83 -1.36
N GLY A 143 -4.04 8.88 -2.68
CA GLY A 143 -4.70 7.79 -3.44
C GLY A 143 -6.20 7.71 -3.18
N THR A 144 -6.84 8.85 -2.90
CA THR A 144 -8.29 8.96 -2.63
C THR A 144 -9.09 9.31 -3.88
N ARG A 145 -8.43 9.48 -5.02
CA ARG A 145 -9.04 9.71 -6.33
C ARG A 145 -8.44 8.74 -7.33
N GLY A 146 -9.27 8.07 -8.10
CA GLY A 146 -8.85 7.27 -9.25
C GLY A 146 -9.13 8.02 -10.55
N ALA A 147 -8.37 7.70 -11.60
CA ALA A 147 -8.79 8.01 -12.96
C ALA A 147 -10.16 7.33 -13.27
N PRO A 148 -10.90 7.82 -14.29
CA PRO A 148 -12.16 7.18 -14.69
C PRO A 148 -11.97 5.69 -15.02
N GLY A 149 -12.95 4.87 -14.63
CA GLY A 149 -12.98 3.43 -14.95
C GLY A 149 -12.26 2.50 -13.96
N ILE A 150 -11.65 3.04 -12.89
CA ILE A 150 -11.05 2.25 -11.82
C ILE A 150 -12.14 1.72 -10.88
N ASP A 151 -12.07 0.43 -10.52
CA ASP A 151 -12.87 -0.15 -9.44
C ASP A 151 -12.23 0.19 -8.08
N TYR A 152 -12.63 1.32 -7.52
CA TYR A 152 -12.11 1.86 -6.25
C TYR A 152 -13.06 1.59 -5.08
N VAL A 153 -12.64 0.76 -4.12
CA VAL A 153 -13.41 0.45 -2.91
C VAL A 153 -12.63 0.90 -1.66
N PRO A 154 -13.02 2.02 -1.04
CA PRO A 154 -12.46 2.45 0.24
C PRO A 154 -13.21 1.78 1.40
N ARG A 155 -12.51 1.55 2.52
CA ARG A 155 -13.13 1.16 3.79
C ARG A 155 -12.48 1.87 4.96
N THR A 156 -13.29 2.58 5.74
CA THR A 156 -12.81 3.36 6.89
C THR A 156 -12.80 2.52 8.17
N TYR A 157 -11.77 2.69 8.99
CA TYR A 157 -11.62 2.03 10.28
C TYR A 157 -11.27 3.03 11.39
N PHE A 158 -11.92 2.89 12.53
CA PHE A 158 -11.63 3.67 13.73
C PHE A 158 -10.46 3.03 14.51
N GLY A 159 -9.24 3.47 14.21
CA GLY A 159 -8.00 3.00 14.84
C GLY A 159 -6.83 3.93 14.51
N THR A 160 -5.66 3.70 15.10
CA THR A 160 -4.47 4.53 14.78
C THR A 160 -3.95 4.25 13.37
N HIS A 161 -3.10 5.15 12.85
CA HIS A 161 -2.35 4.93 11.60
C HIS A 161 -1.61 3.58 11.58
N ALA A 162 -1.08 3.21 12.74
CA ALA A 162 -0.31 1.99 12.92
C ALA A 162 -1.21 0.75 13.02
N ALA A 163 -2.42 0.89 13.57
CA ALA A 163 -3.46 -0.15 13.52
C ALA A 163 -3.78 -0.54 12.08
N ILE A 164 -3.99 0.43 11.18
CA ILE A 164 -4.28 0.12 9.77
C ILE A 164 -3.10 -0.59 9.09
N GLY A 165 -1.87 -0.25 9.50
CA GLY A 165 -0.63 -0.87 8.98
C GLY A 165 -0.26 -2.22 9.58
N GLY A 166 -0.95 -2.69 10.61
CA GLY A 166 -0.63 -3.94 11.29
C GLY A 166 0.44 -3.86 12.37
N ASP A 167 0.81 -2.65 12.82
CA ASP A 167 1.74 -2.43 13.94
C ASP A 167 1.01 -1.68 15.08
N PRO A 168 0.05 -2.33 15.75
CA PRO A 168 -0.89 -1.67 16.64
C PRO A 168 -0.18 -0.95 17.79
N TRP A 169 -0.69 0.24 18.13
CA TRP A 169 -0.21 1.08 19.23
C TRP A 169 1.19 1.68 19.05
N GLN A 170 1.72 1.70 17.83
CA GLN A 170 3.00 2.35 17.53
C GLN A 170 2.84 3.79 17.03
N GLY A 171 3.73 4.66 17.49
CA GLY A 171 3.67 6.10 17.21
C GLY A 171 2.79 6.83 18.21
N ASP A 172 1.66 7.37 17.76
CA ASP A 172 0.78 8.23 18.53
C ASP A 172 -0.31 7.47 19.29
N HIS A 173 -0.73 8.03 20.43
CA HIS A 173 -1.71 7.45 21.35
C HIS A 173 -2.87 8.43 21.62
N PRO A 174 -3.78 8.61 20.66
CA PRO A 174 -4.90 9.54 20.82
C PRO A 174 -5.86 9.08 21.92
N ARG A 175 -6.53 10.03 22.56
CA ARG A 175 -7.54 9.74 23.60
C ARG A 175 -8.69 8.93 23.00
N GLY A 176 -9.16 7.92 23.73
CA GLY A 176 -10.30 7.09 23.32
C GLY A 176 -9.93 5.85 22.49
N LEU A 177 -8.65 5.64 22.19
CA LEU A 177 -8.13 4.38 21.63
C LEU A 177 -7.27 3.64 22.67
N SER A 178 -7.03 2.35 22.42
CA SER A 178 -6.15 1.50 23.21
C SER A 178 -5.37 0.55 22.32
N GLU A 179 -4.30 -0.05 22.85
CA GLU A 179 -3.57 -1.09 22.15
C GLU A 179 -4.47 -2.29 21.80
N ALA A 180 -5.40 -2.64 22.69
CA ALA A 180 -6.33 -3.73 22.47
C ALA A 180 -7.28 -3.44 21.28
N SER A 181 -7.83 -2.23 21.20
CA SER A 181 -8.68 -1.84 20.07
C SER A 181 -7.89 -1.80 18.75
N ASP A 182 -6.66 -1.27 18.77
CA ASP A 182 -5.80 -1.25 17.59
C ASP A 182 -5.46 -2.65 17.07
N ARG A 183 -5.22 -3.62 17.97
CA ARG A 183 -4.99 -5.02 17.61
C ARG A 183 -6.20 -5.65 16.91
N VAL A 184 -7.41 -5.31 17.35
CA VAL A 184 -8.66 -5.77 16.70
C VAL A 184 -8.80 -5.14 15.32
N VAL A 185 -8.58 -3.83 15.22
CA VAL A 185 -8.63 -3.09 13.95
C VAL A 185 -7.63 -3.65 12.95
N ALA A 186 -6.37 -3.85 13.35
CA ALA A 186 -5.32 -4.40 12.51
C ALA A 186 -5.72 -5.73 11.86
N LYS A 187 -6.26 -6.66 12.66
CA LYS A 187 -6.75 -7.97 12.17
C LYS A 187 -7.92 -7.81 11.20
N ASN A 188 -8.87 -6.92 11.50
CA ASN A 188 -10.04 -6.70 10.66
C ASN A 188 -9.66 -6.06 9.32
N VAL A 189 -8.73 -5.10 9.33
CA VAL A 189 -8.16 -4.48 8.13
C VAL A 189 -7.47 -5.54 7.26
N GLN A 190 -6.63 -6.38 7.85
CA GLN A 190 -5.93 -7.43 7.11
C GLN A 190 -6.90 -8.44 6.49
N ARG A 191 -7.88 -8.90 7.27
CA ARG A 191 -8.90 -9.85 6.78
C ARG A 191 -9.64 -9.26 5.57
N TRP A 192 -10.14 -8.03 5.71
CA TRP A 192 -10.83 -7.36 4.61
C TRP A 192 -9.95 -7.22 3.38
N MET A 193 -8.69 -6.80 3.52
CA MET A 193 -7.79 -6.66 2.36
C MET A 193 -7.57 -7.99 1.64
N ILE A 194 -7.40 -9.09 2.39
CA ILE A 194 -7.23 -10.43 1.80
C ILE A 194 -8.51 -10.90 1.10
N ASP A 195 -9.68 -10.70 1.71
CA ASP A 195 -10.96 -11.08 1.12
C ASP A 195 -11.21 -10.31 -0.19
N GLU A 196 -10.97 -9.00 -0.20
CA GLU A 196 -11.09 -8.19 -1.41
C GLU A 196 -10.06 -8.54 -2.49
N ALA A 197 -8.83 -8.86 -2.08
CA ALA A 197 -7.80 -9.31 -3.01
C ALA A 197 -8.20 -10.63 -3.69
N LYS A 198 -8.84 -11.55 -2.95
CA LYS A 198 -9.40 -12.80 -3.51
C LYS A 198 -10.51 -12.53 -4.52
N ILE A 199 -11.41 -11.57 -4.24
CA ILE A 199 -12.44 -11.12 -5.20
C ILE A 199 -11.80 -10.57 -6.48
N CYS A 200 -10.66 -9.88 -6.36
CA CYS A 200 -9.89 -9.34 -7.49
C CYS A 200 -8.95 -10.36 -8.16
N HIS A 201 -9.10 -11.66 -7.84
CA HIS A 201 -8.28 -12.76 -8.36
C HIS A 201 -6.77 -12.65 -8.04
N VAL A 202 -6.41 -11.97 -6.96
CA VAL A 202 -5.03 -11.94 -6.46
C VAL A 202 -4.71 -13.29 -5.80
N PRO A 203 -3.58 -13.94 -6.12
CA PRO A 203 -3.24 -15.27 -5.63
C PRO A 203 -2.71 -15.22 -4.18
N VAL A 204 -3.59 -14.98 -3.21
CA VAL A 204 -3.28 -15.04 -1.78
C VAL A 204 -3.94 -16.25 -1.10
N ARG A 205 -3.23 -16.90 -0.19
CA ARG A 205 -3.73 -18.04 0.61
C ARG A 205 -4.65 -17.58 1.74
#